data_AF-A0A934G8M4-F1
#
_entry.id   AF-A0A934G8M4-F1
#
_cell.length_a   1.000
_cell.length_b   1.000
_cell.length_c   1.000
_cell.angle_alpha   90.00
_cell.angle_beta   90.00
_cell.angle_gamma   90.00
#
_symmetry.space_group_name_H-M   'P 1'
#
loop_
_entity.id
_entity.type
_entity.pdbx_description
1 polymer ?
#
loop_
_entity_poly.entity_id
_entity_poly.type
_entity_poly.pdbx_seq_one_letter_code
_entity_poly.pdbx_strand_id
1 'polypeptide(L)'
;MGTRMASDEVTDGIAAIEMHRQGTEKESGLAVACSEALRKLHELLAQEQAALQQHGPDTVFALNVEAVANEIKRVQAMAGIKGQGSMPRNARPTGARPMPRAEKSHNSPRNRGRRTMGRAGGRGGGGGGGGAGDR
;
A
#
# COMPACT_ATOMS: atom_id res chain seq x y z
N MET A 1 -33.52 -17.76 -5.21
CA MET A 1 -32.23 -18.20 -4.65
C MET A 1 -32.13 -17.59 -3.27
N GLY A 2 -32.25 -18.40 -2.21
CA GLY A 2 -32.11 -17.90 -0.84
C GLY A 2 -30.64 -17.56 -0.57
N THR A 3 -30.38 -16.36 -0.06
CA THR A 3 -29.09 -15.97 0.50
C THR A 3 -28.75 -16.97 1.60
N ARG A 4 -27.80 -17.87 1.36
CA ARG A 4 -27.30 -18.76 2.40
C ARG A 4 -26.46 -17.91 3.36
N MET A 5 -26.98 -17.66 4.56
CA MET A 5 -26.32 -16.88 5.60
C MET A 5 -25.68 -17.82 6.63
N ALA A 6 -24.72 -17.29 7.40
CA ALA A 6 -24.27 -17.96 8.62
C ALA A 6 -25.44 -18.14 9.59
N SER A 7 -25.33 -19.09 10.52
CA SER A 7 -26.36 -19.30 11.53
C SER A 7 -26.45 -18.11 12.49
N ASP A 8 -27.63 -17.93 13.08
CA ASP A 8 -27.88 -16.87 14.03
C ASP A 8 -27.00 -17.03 15.27
N GLU A 9 -26.75 -18.26 15.73
CA GLU A 9 -25.90 -18.54 16.87
C GLU A 9 -24.45 -18.08 16.67
N VAL A 10 -23.89 -18.30 15.47
CA VAL A 10 -22.54 -17.84 15.15
C VAL A 10 -22.49 -16.31 14.98
N THR A 11 -23.54 -15.74 14.40
CA THR A 11 -23.68 -14.29 14.24
C THR A 11 -23.76 -13.61 15.62
N ASP A 12 -24.57 -14.14 16.52
CA ASP A 12 -24.71 -13.67 17.90
C ASP A 12 -23.41 -13.88 18.69
N GLY A 13 -22.74 -15.02 18.51
CA GLY A 13 -21.43 -15.30 19.10
C GLY A 13 -20.37 -14.28 18.69
N ILE A 14 -20.30 -13.95 17.40
CA ILE A 14 -19.42 -12.89 16.87
C ILE A 14 -19.77 -11.53 17.48
N ALA A 15 -21.05 -11.17 17.53
CA ALA A 15 -21.51 -9.91 18.09
C ALA A 15 -21.16 -9.79 19.59
N ALA A 16 -21.34 -10.87 20.36
CA ALA A 16 -20.98 -10.92 21.77
C ALA A 16 -19.47 -10.73 21.99
N ILE A 17 -18.64 -11.36 21.16
CA ILE A 17 -17.17 -11.18 21.21
C ILE A 17 -16.79 -9.73 20.90
N GLU A 18 -17.42 -9.11 19.90
CA GLU A 18 -17.16 -7.71 19.54
C GLU A 18 -17.58 -6.75 20.66
N MET A 19 -18.76 -6.95 21.26
CA MET A 19 -19.20 -6.14 22.40
C MET A 19 -18.21 -6.26 23.57
N HIS A 20 -17.74 -7.47 23.88
CA HIS A 20 -16.73 -7.68 24.91
C HIS A 20 -15.41 -7.01 24.56
N ARG A 21 -14.94 -7.11 23.30
CA ARG A 21 -13.73 -6.42 22.83
C ARG A 21 -13.82 -4.92 23.05
N GLN A 22 -14.95 -4.30 22.69
CA GLN A 22 -15.17 -2.87 22.89
C GLN A 22 -15.20 -2.49 24.39
N GLY A 23 -15.71 -3.37 25.26
CA GLY A 23 -15.63 -3.22 26.71
C GLY A 23 -14.17 -3.24 27.19
N THR A 24 -13.44 -4.32 26.89
CA THR A 24 -12.02 -4.47 27.25
C THR A 24 -11.16 -3.35 26.69
N GLU A 25 -11.45 -2.84 25.49
CA GLU A 25 -10.70 -1.74 24.90
C GLU A 25 -10.77 -0.47 25.76
N LYS A 26 -11.94 -0.17 26.34
CA LYS A 26 -12.15 0.99 27.20
C LYS A 26 -11.41 0.85 28.54
N GLU A 27 -11.26 -0.37 29.04
CA GLU A 27 -10.68 -0.65 30.36
C GLU A 27 -9.16 -0.91 30.31
N SER A 28 -8.71 -1.69 29.33
CA SER A 28 -7.35 -2.26 29.25
C SER A 28 -6.61 -1.90 27.97
N GLY A 29 -7.28 -1.20 27.04
CA GLY A 29 -6.70 -0.75 25.77
C GLY A 29 -6.81 -1.75 24.61
N LEU A 30 -6.68 -1.22 23.40
CA LEU A 30 -6.92 -1.95 22.15
C LEU A 30 -6.10 -3.23 21.98
N ALA A 31 -4.82 -3.24 22.39
CA ALA A 31 -3.94 -4.40 22.18
C ALA A 31 -4.41 -5.62 22.98
N VAL A 32 -4.80 -5.42 24.23
CA VAL A 32 -5.36 -6.48 25.10
C VAL A 32 -6.70 -6.94 24.55
N ALA A 33 -7.58 -5.99 24.22
CA ALA A 33 -8.89 -6.28 23.65
C ALA A 33 -8.82 -7.11 22.36
N CYS A 34 -7.97 -6.72 21.41
CA CYS A 34 -7.75 -7.48 20.17
C CYS A 34 -7.19 -8.88 20.44
N SER A 35 -6.25 -9.02 21.37
CA SER A 35 -5.65 -10.32 21.71
C SER A 35 -6.70 -11.28 22.29
N GLU A 36 -7.55 -10.79 23.20
CA GLU A 36 -8.63 -11.57 23.78
C GLU A 36 -9.71 -11.93 22.75
N ALA A 37 -10.11 -10.98 21.91
CA ALA A 37 -11.09 -11.22 20.85
C ALA A 37 -10.59 -12.26 19.85
N LEU A 38 -9.33 -12.18 19.42
CA LEU A 38 -8.73 -13.17 18.53
C LEU A 38 -8.70 -14.56 19.15
N ARG A 39 -8.36 -14.68 20.44
CA ARG A 39 -8.41 -15.96 21.14
C ARG A 39 -9.80 -16.59 21.07
N LYS A 40 -10.85 -15.83 21.41
CA LYS A 40 -12.24 -16.31 21.39
C LYS A 40 -12.73 -16.65 19.97
N LEU A 41 -12.37 -15.85 18.97
CA LEU A 41 -12.74 -16.11 17.58
C LEU A 41 -12.04 -17.36 17.03
N HIS A 42 -10.79 -17.63 17.42
CA HIS A 42 -10.11 -18.87 17.06
C HIS A 42 -10.74 -20.10 17.72
N GLU A 43 -11.18 -19.99 18.97
CA GLU A 43 -11.95 -21.05 19.64
C GLU A 43 -13.27 -21.34 18.91
N LEU A 44 -14.03 -20.29 18.55
CA LEU A 44 -15.26 -20.43 17.76
C LEU A 44 -14.99 -21.04 16.38
N LEU A 45 -13.95 -20.59 15.69
CA LEU A 45 -13.56 -21.14 14.38
C LEU A 45 -13.25 -22.63 14.47
N ALA A 46 -12.55 -23.07 15.51
CA ALA A 46 -12.23 -24.48 15.72
C ALA A 46 -13.48 -25.33 15.94
N GLN A 47 -14.48 -24.81 16.67
CA GLN A 47 -15.76 -25.48 16.88
C GLN A 47 -16.53 -25.64 15.56
N GLU A 48 -16.64 -24.56 14.77
CA GLU A 48 -17.33 -24.60 13.48
C GLU A 48 -16.61 -25.50 12.46
N GLN A 49 -15.27 -25.52 12.47
CA GLN A 49 -14.51 -26.46 11.65
C GLN A 49 -14.71 -27.92 12.07
N ALA A 50 -14.79 -28.19 13.37
CA ALA A 50 -15.08 -29.54 13.87
C ALA A 50 -16.49 -29.99 13.46
N ALA A 51 -17.49 -29.10 13.57
CA ALA A 51 -18.85 -29.37 13.09
C ALA A 51 -18.89 -29.58 11.57
N LEU A 52 -18.17 -28.76 10.81
CA LEU A 52 -18.04 -28.92 9.35
C LEU A 52 -17.45 -30.28 8.97
N GLN A 53 -16.44 -30.76 9.70
CA GLN A 53 -15.85 -32.09 9.47
C GLN A 53 -16.83 -33.23 9.79
N GLN A 54 -17.70 -33.05 10.79
CA GLN A 54 -18.69 -34.05 11.18
C GLN A 54 -19.88 -34.10 10.21
N HIS A 55 -20.32 -32.95 9.70
CA HIS A 55 -21.56 -32.82 8.93
C HIS A 55 -21.35 -32.66 7.41
N GLY A 56 -20.13 -32.34 6.97
CA GLY A 56 -19.78 -32.21 5.56
C GLY A 56 -19.95 -30.79 4.98
N PRO A 57 -19.41 -30.52 3.78
CA PRO A 57 -19.22 -29.18 3.22
C PRO A 57 -20.50 -28.47 2.73
N ASP A 58 -21.58 -29.20 2.45
CA ASP A 58 -22.85 -28.63 1.95
C ASP A 58 -23.77 -28.11 3.08
N THR A 59 -23.17 -27.76 4.22
CA THR A 59 -23.88 -27.36 5.45
C THR A 59 -23.66 -25.88 5.77
N VAL A 60 -24.47 -25.36 6.71
CA VAL A 60 -24.33 -24.00 7.23
C VAL A 60 -22.96 -23.75 7.89
N PHE A 61 -22.30 -24.82 8.38
CA PHE A 61 -20.99 -24.75 9.02
C PHE A 61 -19.91 -24.18 8.09
N ALA A 62 -20.02 -24.36 6.76
CA ALA A 62 -19.08 -23.76 5.82
C ALA A 62 -19.19 -22.22 5.80
N LEU A 63 -20.43 -21.71 5.87
CA LEU A 63 -20.73 -20.28 5.93
C LEU A 63 -20.35 -19.69 7.28
N ASN A 64 -20.56 -20.45 8.37
CA ASN A 64 -20.13 -20.08 9.70
C ASN A 64 -18.60 -19.93 9.77
N VAL A 65 -17.85 -20.91 9.25
CA VAL A 65 -16.39 -20.85 9.15
C VAL A 65 -15.95 -19.61 8.37
N GLU A 66 -16.60 -19.28 7.25
CA GLU A 66 -16.30 -18.09 6.48
C GLU A 66 -16.59 -16.80 7.26
N ALA A 67 -17.73 -16.70 7.95
CA ALA A 67 -18.10 -15.54 8.75
C ALA A 67 -17.10 -15.29 9.87
N VAL A 68 -16.75 -16.32 10.64
CA VAL A 68 -15.76 -16.23 11.73
C VAL A 68 -14.37 -15.89 11.17
N ALA A 69 -13.96 -16.48 10.05
CA ALA A 69 -12.68 -16.17 9.41
C ALA A 69 -12.59 -14.71 8.93
N ASN A 70 -13.68 -14.15 8.41
CA ASN A 70 -13.73 -12.75 8.01
C ASN A 70 -13.63 -11.81 9.22
N GLU A 71 -14.26 -12.18 10.33
CA GLU A 71 -14.15 -11.42 11.58
C GLU A 71 -12.72 -11.46 12.15
N ILE A 72 -12.06 -12.62 12.13
CA ILE A 72 -10.64 -12.73 12.53
C ILE A 72 -9.77 -11.78 11.71
N LYS A 73 -9.95 -11.73 10.39
CA LYS A 73 -9.20 -10.79 9.53
C LYS A 73 -9.46 -9.33 9.92
N ARG A 74 -10.71 -8.99 10.25
CA ARG A 74 -11.08 -7.65 10.73
C ARG A 74 -10.36 -7.28 12.03
N VAL A 75 -10.37 -8.18 13.02
CA VAL A 75 -9.70 -7.95 14.31
C VAL A 75 -8.19 -7.91 14.17
N GLN A 76 -7.59 -8.74 13.33
CA GLN A 76 -6.16 -8.68 13.01
C GLN A 76 -5.78 -7.34 12.37
N ALA A 77 -6.59 -6.81 11.46
CA ALA A 77 -6.37 -5.50 10.88
C ALA A 77 -6.38 -4.40 11.96
N MET A 78 -7.35 -4.45 12.90
CA MET A 78 -7.40 -3.50 14.03
C MET A 78 -6.14 -3.56 14.90
N ALA A 79 -5.64 -4.77 15.20
CA ALA A 79 -4.40 -4.95 15.95
C ALA A 79 -3.17 -4.42 15.20
N GLY A 80 -3.12 -4.63 13.88
CA GLY A 80 -2.03 -4.19 13.01
C GLY A 80 -1.98 -2.67 12.77
N ILE A 81 -3.13 -1.99 12.76
CA ILE A 81 -3.21 -0.53 12.53
C ILE A 81 -2.50 0.27 13.63
N LYS A 82 -2.46 -0.22 14.87
CA LYS A 82 -1.75 0.46 15.98
C LYS A 82 -0.26 0.09 16.09
N GLY A 83 0.18 -0.99 15.43
CA GLY A 83 1.59 -1.38 15.29
C GLY A 83 2.34 -0.59 14.21
N GLN A 84 1.61 0.05 13.29
CA GLN A 84 2.15 1.08 12.39
C GLN A 84 2.04 2.45 13.06
N GLY A 85 2.84 2.65 14.11
CA GLY A 85 3.29 4.01 14.44
C GLY A 85 3.89 4.61 13.17
N SER A 86 3.42 5.81 12.81
CA SER A 86 3.93 6.71 11.76
C SER A 86 5.28 6.29 11.15
N MET A 87 5.25 5.51 10.07
CA MET A 87 6.42 5.34 9.21
C MET A 87 6.24 6.27 8.01
N PRO A 88 7.00 7.38 7.90
CA PRO A 88 7.03 8.14 6.66
C PRO A 88 7.63 7.22 5.60
N ARG A 89 6.78 6.77 4.67
CA ARG A 89 7.16 5.97 3.51
C ARG A 89 7.99 6.84 2.56
N ASN A 90 9.26 7.05 2.90
CA ASN A 90 10.29 7.61 2.01
C ASN A 90 11.70 7.18 2.46
N ALA A 91 11.88 5.89 2.79
CA ALA A 91 13.19 5.27 2.74
C ALA A 91 13.45 4.82 1.30
N ARG A 92 14.04 5.73 0.54
CA ARG A 92 14.53 5.58 -0.83
C ARG A 92 15.47 4.35 -0.92
N PRO A 93 15.24 3.34 -1.78
CA PRO A 93 16.25 2.34 -2.02
C PRO A 93 17.34 2.94 -2.91
N THR A 94 18.49 3.27 -2.31
CA THR A 94 19.75 3.44 -3.03
C THR A 94 20.12 2.12 -3.68
N GLY A 95 19.71 1.93 -4.93
CA GLY A 95 19.97 0.69 -5.64
C GLY A 95 19.24 0.57 -6.98
N ALA A 96 19.17 1.63 -7.78
CA ALA A 96 18.71 1.55 -9.17
C ALA A 96 19.89 1.84 -10.11
N ARG A 97 20.35 0.78 -10.75
CA ARG A 97 21.33 0.75 -11.85
C ARG A 97 20.88 1.72 -12.97
N PRO A 98 21.80 2.38 -13.69
CA PRO A 98 21.43 3.24 -14.82
C PRO A 98 20.81 2.41 -15.95
N MET A 99 19.61 2.80 -16.37
CA MET A 99 18.91 2.24 -17.53
C MET A 99 19.63 2.64 -18.83
N PRO A 100 19.85 1.73 -19.80
CA PRO A 100 20.35 2.09 -21.11
C PRO A 100 19.20 2.66 -21.95
N ARG A 101 19.35 3.90 -22.42
CA ARG A 101 18.41 4.52 -23.35
C ARG A 101 18.79 4.13 -24.79
N ALA A 102 18.07 3.18 -25.37
CA ALA A 102 17.94 3.00 -26.81
C ALA A 102 16.58 3.58 -27.23
N GLU A 103 16.33 4.17 -28.39
CA GLU A 103 17.11 4.52 -29.58
C GLU A 103 16.21 5.53 -30.33
N LYS A 104 16.80 6.52 -31.01
CA LYS A 104 16.16 7.10 -32.19
C LYS A 104 17.25 7.53 -33.16
N SER A 105 17.47 6.61 -34.09
CA SER A 105 18.29 6.72 -35.28
C SER A 105 17.76 7.84 -36.18
N HIS A 106 18.58 8.87 -36.40
CA HIS A 106 18.61 9.57 -37.67
C HIS A 106 20.06 9.71 -38.11
N ASN A 107 20.47 8.75 -38.92
CA ASN A 107 21.64 8.87 -39.76
C ASN A 107 21.30 9.88 -40.86
N SER A 108 22.07 10.97 -40.98
CA SER A 108 22.25 11.62 -42.27
C SER A 108 23.63 12.26 -42.39
N PRO A 109 24.23 12.20 -43.59
CA PRO A 109 25.66 12.13 -43.76
C PRO A 109 26.33 13.49 -43.87
N ARG A 110 27.63 13.47 -43.59
CA ARG A 110 28.62 14.53 -43.81
C ARG A 110 28.48 15.14 -45.21
N ASN A 111 28.39 16.46 -45.30
CA ASN A 111 28.86 17.18 -46.48
C ASN A 111 29.90 18.23 -46.06
N ARG A 112 31.16 17.95 -46.38
CA ARG A 112 32.25 18.93 -46.45
C ARG A 112 32.32 19.42 -47.89
N GLY A 113 32.30 20.73 -48.07
CA GLY A 113 32.59 21.41 -49.34
C GLY A 113 31.55 22.50 -49.58
N ARG A 114 31.84 23.68 -50.13
CA ARG A 114 33.03 24.15 -50.85
C ARG A 114 32.79 25.67 -51.04
N ARG A 115 33.72 26.46 -50.51
CA ARG A 115 34.12 27.87 -50.74
C ARG A 115 33.33 28.80 -51.71
N THR A 116 33.49 30.10 -51.38
CA THR A 116 33.46 31.37 -52.19
C THR A 116 32.08 31.89 -52.62
N MET A 117 31.74 33.20 -52.64
CA MET A 117 32.41 34.51 -52.52
C MET A 117 31.49 35.43 -51.66
N GLY A 118 31.94 36.33 -50.79
CA GLY A 118 32.70 37.54 -51.09
C GLY A 118 31.82 38.80 -50.88
N ARG A 119 32.42 39.83 -50.26
CA ARG A 119 32.05 41.26 -50.19
C ARG A 119 31.20 41.82 -49.03
N ALA A 120 31.97 42.50 -48.16
CA ALA A 120 31.78 43.89 -47.68
C ALA A 120 30.75 44.15 -46.56
N GLY A 121 31.08 44.79 -45.44
CA GLY A 121 32.34 45.40 -45.00
C GLY A 121 32.15 46.24 -43.72
N GLY A 122 33.28 46.69 -43.17
CA GLY A 122 33.41 47.79 -42.19
C GLY A 122 33.38 47.34 -40.73
N ARG A 123 34.53 47.13 -40.05
CA ARG A 123 35.50 48.08 -39.44
C ARG A 123 35.02 48.78 -38.17
N GLY A 124 35.82 48.60 -37.12
CA GLY A 124 35.89 49.43 -35.89
C GLY A 124 35.43 48.63 -34.66
N GLY A 125 36.25 48.24 -33.69
CA GLY A 125 37.58 48.71 -33.29
C GLY A 125 37.50 49.36 -31.92
N GLY A 126 38.02 48.67 -30.90
CA GLY A 126 38.76 49.30 -29.79
C GLY A 126 38.00 49.78 -28.55
N GLY A 127 38.63 49.52 -27.39
CA GLY A 127 38.50 50.27 -26.14
C GLY A 127 37.27 49.88 -25.31
N GLY A 128 37.32 49.74 -24.00
CA GLY A 128 38.25 50.25 -23.00
C GLY A 128 37.45 50.33 -21.69
N GLY A 129 38.09 50.04 -20.57
CA GLY A 129 37.43 49.89 -19.27
C GLY A 129 36.86 51.16 -18.64
N GLY A 130 36.26 50.96 -17.48
CA GLY A 130 35.69 51.96 -16.59
C GLY A 130 34.50 51.31 -15.88
N GLY A 131 34.47 51.11 -14.57
CA GLY A 131 34.98 51.99 -13.52
C GLY A 131 33.78 52.35 -12.65
N ALA A 132 33.91 52.07 -11.36
CA ALA A 132 32.90 52.15 -10.32
C ALA A 132 32.34 53.56 -10.03
N GLY A 133 31.26 53.59 -9.24
CA GLY A 133 30.65 54.76 -8.60
C GLY A 133 29.23 55.02 -9.13
N ASP A 134 28.22 55.39 -8.35
CA ASP A 134 28.13 55.78 -6.95
C ASP A 134 26.62 55.83 -6.59
N ARG A 135 26.33 55.86 -5.29
CA ARG A 135 25.03 56.04 -4.58
C ARG A 135 24.32 54.79 -4.08
#